data_AF-A0AAW6CJE0-F1
#
_entry.id   AF-A0AAW6CJE0-F1
#
_cell.length_a   1.000
_cell.length_b   1.000
_cell.length_c   1.000
_cell.angle_alpha   90.00
_cell.angle_beta   90.00
_cell.angle_gamma   90.00
#
_symmetry.space_group_name_H-M   'P 1'
#
loop_
_entity.id
_entity.type
_entity.pdbx_description
1 polymer ?
#
loop_
_entity_poly.entity_id
_entity_poly.type
_entity_poly.pdbx_seq_one_letter_code
_entity_poly.pdbx_strand_id
1 'polypeptide(L)' 'MDYLGICLLSAAIIVLGIFMVRKPDWCWKLKHALDTEGGEPSKYYLATVKVLGTAMIIIPTVVILVSILSLILAAVGLG' A
#
# COMPACT_ATOMS: atom_id res chain seq x y z
N MET A 1 17.37 -6.15 8.63
CA MET A 1 15.96 -6.54 8.44
C MET A 1 15.96 -7.77 7.55
N ASP A 2 15.45 -8.89 8.02
CA ASP A 2 15.35 -10.10 7.22
C ASP A 2 14.41 -9.88 6.03
N TYR A 3 14.74 -10.41 4.85
CA TYR A 3 13.92 -10.32 3.63
C TYR A 3 12.46 -10.78 3.86
N LEU A 4 12.27 -11.70 4.80
CA LEU A 4 10.97 -12.19 5.24
C LEU A 4 10.13 -11.08 5.91
N GLY A 5 10.76 -10.23 6.72
CA GLY A 5 10.11 -9.06 7.34
C GLY A 5 9.71 -8.00 6.31
N ILE A 6 10.54 -7.79 5.28
CA ILE A 6 10.22 -6.88 4.17
C ILE A 6 9.01 -7.42 3.39
N CYS A 7 8.98 -8.70 3.06
CA CYS A 7 7.84 -9.33 2.38
C CYS A 7 6.54 -9.23 3.18
N LEU A 8 6.57 -9.49 4.49
CA LEU A 8 5.41 -9.38 5.37
C LEU A 8 4.88 -7.95 5.45
N LEU A 9 5.79 -6.96 5.61
CA LEU A 9 5.42 -5.55 5.64
C LEU A 9 4.83 -5.11 4.30
N SER A 10 5.46 -5.48 3.19
CA SER A 10 4.96 -5.17 1.84
C SER A 10 3.58 -5.81 1.58
N ALA A 11 3.35 -7.05 2.02
CA ALA A 11 2.05 -7.70 1.93
C ALA A 11 0.98 -6.96 2.73
N ALA A 12 1.28 -6.53 3.96
CA ALA A 12 0.37 -5.74 4.78
C ALA A 12 0.02 -4.39 4.11
N ILE A 13 1.00 -3.72 3.52
CA ILE A 13 0.79 -2.46 2.78
C ILE A 13 -0.07 -2.68 1.54
N ILE A 14 0.11 -3.78 0.80
CA ILE A 14 -0.72 -4.12 -0.37
C ILE A 14 -2.17 -4.35 0.05
N VAL A 15 -2.41 -5.10 1.13
CA VAL A 15 -3.77 -5.33 1.66
C VAL A 15 -4.42 -3.99 2.03
N LEU A 16 -3.66 -3.09 2.66
CA LEU A 16 -4.12 -1.75 3.03
C LEU A 16 -4.40 -0.88 1.79
N GLY A 17 -3.55 -0.94 0.76
CA GLY A 17 -3.76 -0.26 -0.52
C GLY A 17 -5.00 -0.76 -1.26
N ILE A 18 -5.23 -2.08 -1.30
CA ILE A 18 -6.44 -2.68 -1.86
C ILE A 18 -7.67 -2.19 -1.08
N PHE A 19 -7.60 -2.16 0.25
CA PHE A 19 -8.68 -1.67 1.10
C PHE A 19 -9.02 -0.20 0.78
N MET A 20 -8.01 0.67 0.64
CA MET A 20 -8.18 2.08 0.24
C MET A 20 -8.83 2.23 -1.14
N VAL A 21 -8.49 1.39 -2.12
CA VAL A 21 -9.08 1.44 -3.46
C VAL A 21 -10.53 0.93 -3.48
N ARG A 22 -10.84 -0.12 -2.71
CA ARG A 22 -12.16 -0.78 -2.71
C ARG A 22 -13.21 -0.02 -1.91
N LYS A 23 -12.81 0.64 -0.82
CA LYS A 23 -13.69 1.41 0.07
C LYS A 23 -13.08 2.78 0.41
N PRO A 24 -12.92 3.68 -0.58
CA PRO A 24 -12.33 5.00 -0.35
C PRO A 24 -13.18 5.85 0.61
N ASP A 25 -14.50 5.62 0.68
CA ASP A 25 -15.42 6.28 1.60
C ASP A 25 -15.11 6.00 3.08
N TRP A 26 -14.54 4.83 3.39
CA TRP A 26 -14.11 4.48 4.75
C TRP A 26 -12.85 5.25 5.16
N CYS A 27 -11.93 5.44 4.21
CA CYS A 27 -10.74 6.26 4.43
C CYS A 27 -11.11 7.72 4.67
N TRP A 28 -12.12 8.21 3.95
CA TRP A 28 -12.70 9.52 4.17
C TRP A 28 -13.39 9.64 5.54
N LYS A 29 -14.22 8.66 5.92
CA LYS A 29 -14.86 8.61 7.24
C LYS A 29 -13.87 8.57 8.40
N LEU A 30 -12.76 7.83 8.28
CA LEU A 30 -11.70 7.82 9.29
C LEU A 30 -11.02 9.19 9.41
N LYS A 31 -10.79 9.86 8.28
CA LYS A 31 -10.16 11.18 8.27
C LYS A 31 -11.09 12.26 8.84
N HIS A 32 -12.38 12.22 8.53
CA HIS A 32 -13.40 13.12 9.10
C HIS A 32 -13.90 12.71 10.49
N ALA A 33 -13.65 11.48 10.96
CA ALA A 33 -13.85 11.14 12.37
C ALA A 33 -12.79 11.80 13.26
N LEU A 34 -11.60 12.07 12.70
CA LEU A 34 -10.51 12.79 13.35
C LEU A 34 -10.55 14.30 13.10
N ASP A 35 -11.22 14.75 12.04
CA ASP A 35 -11.29 16.14 11.59
C ASP A 35 -12.75 16.59 11.55
N THR A 36 -13.12 17.54 12.42
CA THR A 36 -14.50 17.95 12.77
C THR A 36 -15.31 18.61 11.64
N GLU A 37 -14.93 18.44 10.38
CA GLU A 37 -15.60 19.03 9.22
C GLU A 37 -16.52 17.98 8.55
N GLY A 38 -17.82 18.05 8.84
CA GLY A 38 -18.84 17.15 8.30
C GLY A 38 -19.30 17.50 6.87
N GLY A 39 -18.41 17.35 5.88
CA GLY A 39 -18.75 17.52 4.46
C GLY A 39 -19.20 16.23 3.76
N GLU A 40 -19.53 16.24 2.47
CA GLU A 40 -19.58 15.02 1.64
C GLU A 40 -18.20 14.78 0.99
N PRO A 41 -17.80 13.52 0.72
CA PRO A 41 -16.52 13.24 0.06
C PRO A 41 -16.46 13.88 -1.32
N SER A 42 -15.57 14.87 -1.49
CA SER A 42 -15.32 15.50 -2.79
C SER A 42 -14.85 14.45 -3.80
N LYS A 43 -15.36 14.55 -5.04
CA LYS A 43 -14.98 13.67 -6.17
C LYS A 43 -13.46 13.63 -6.39
N TYR A 44 -12.78 14.75 -6.13
CA TYR A 44 -11.31 14.84 -6.21
C TYR A 44 -10.62 14.04 -5.11
N TYR A 45 -11.12 14.07 -3.87
CA TYR A 45 -10.57 13.30 -2.76
C TYR A 45 -10.69 11.79 -3.03
N LEU A 46 -11.85 11.33 -3.50
CA LEU A 46 -12.05 9.92 -3.84
C LEU A 46 -11.13 9.46 -4.98
N ALA A 47 -10.89 10.31 -5.99
CA ALA A 47 -9.95 10.03 -7.05
C ALA A 47 -8.50 9.98 -6.52
N THR A 48 -8.10 10.93 -5.68
CA THR A 48 -6.76 10.97 -5.07
C THR A 48 -6.51 9.75 -4.18
N VAL A 49 -7.47 9.32 -3.36
CA VAL A 49 -7.33 8.14 -2.50
C VAL A 49 -7.21 6.87 -3.33
N LYS A 50 -7.93 6.75 -4.45
CA LYS A 50 -7.79 5.62 -5.37
C LYS A 50 -6.41 5.61 -6.06
N VAL A 51 -5.92 6.75 -6.51
CA VAL A 51 -4.59 6.88 -7.13
C VAL A 51 -3.50 6.56 -6.11
N LEU A 52 -3.60 7.10 -4.90
CA LEU A 52 -2.68 6.82 -3.80
C LEU A 52 -2.70 5.35 -3.40
N GLY A 53 -3.89 4.75 -3.25
CA GLY A 53 -4.04 3.32 -2.95
C GLY A 53 -3.46 2.44 -4.06
N THR A 54 -3.60 2.84 -5.33
CA THR A 54 -2.97 2.14 -6.46
C THR A 54 -1.45 2.23 -6.41
N ALA A 55 -0.89 3.40 -6.12
CA ALA A 55 0.55 3.57 -5.92
C ALA A 55 1.06 2.73 -4.73
N MET A 56 0.29 2.66 -3.64
CA MET A 56 0.57 1.81 -2.47
C MET A 56 0.49 0.31 -2.76
N ILE A 57 -0.06 -0.13 -3.90
CA ILE A 57 -0.01 -1.53 -4.33
C ILE A 57 1.22 -1.76 -5.23
N ILE A 58 1.44 -0.87 -6.19
CA ILE A 58 2.50 -1.02 -7.21
C ILE A 58 3.90 -0.99 -6.57
N ILE A 59 4.17 0.00 -5.72
CA ILE A 59 5.49 0.19 -5.11
C ILE A 59 5.94 -1.04 -4.30
N PRO A 60 5.15 -1.54 -3.33
CA PRO A 60 5.54 -2.75 -2.58
C PRO A 60 5.57 -4.01 -3.44
N THR A 61 4.79 -4.10 -4.52
CA THR A 61 4.90 -5.21 -5.47
C THR A 61 6.29 -5.26 -6.11
N VAL A 62 6.84 -4.11 -6.52
CA VAL A 62 8.20 -4.01 -7.05
C VAL A 62 9.23 -4.36 -5.98
N VAL A 63 9.04 -3.90 -4.74
CA VAL A 63 9.95 -4.21 -3.61
C VAL A 63 10.01 -5.70 -3.32
N ILE A 64 8.87 -6.41 -3.34
CA ILE A 64 8.82 -7.86 -3.18
C ILE A 64 9.60 -8.53 -4.32
N LEU A 65 9.41 -8.09 -5.55
CA LEU A 65 10.09 -8.65 -6.72
C LEU A 65 11.63 -8.53 -6.60
N VAL A 66 12.12 -7.34 -6.22
CA VAL A 66 13.55 -7.10 -5.99
C VAL A 66 14.07 -7.94 -4.83
N SER A 67 13.30 -8.05 -3.74
CA SER A 67 13.69 -8.84 -2.57
C SER A 67 13.84 -10.33 -2.90
N ILE A 68 12.93 -10.88 -3.72
CA ILE A 68 13.01 -12.27 -4.20
C ILE A 68 14.23 -12.46 -5.11
N LEU A 69 14.48 -11.53 -6.04
CA LEU A 69 15.66 -11.56 -6.90
C LEU A 69 16.97 -11.56 -6.10
N SER A 70 17.08 -10.68 -5.11
CA SER A 70 18.25 -10.64 -4.20
C SER A 70 18.39 -11.94 -3.41
N LEU A 71 17.30 -12.54 -2.93
CA LEU A 71 17.33 -13.82 -2.22
C LEU A 71 17.84 -14.95 -3.13
N ILE A 72 17.39 -15.00 -4.39
CA ILE A 72 17.85 -16.00 -5.36
C ILE A 72 19.33 -15.82 -5.68
N LEU A 73 19.79 -14.59 -5.91
CA LEU A 73 21.21 -14.27 -6.14
C LEU A 73 22.09 -14.71 -4.97
N ALA A 74 21.66 -14.42 -3.73
CA ALA A 74 22.33 -14.86 -2.53
C ALA A 74 22.35 -16.40 -2.40
N ALA A 75 21.25 -17.08 -2.73
CA ALA A 75 21.16 -18.54 -2.69
C ALA A 75 22.01 -19.24 -3.76
N VAL A 76 22.22 -18.60 -4.91
CA VAL A 76 23.08 -19.11 -6.00
C VAL A 76 24.56 -18.78 -5.77
N GLY A 77 24.90 -18.01 -4.72
CA GLY A 77 26.29 -17.65 -4.41
C GLY A 77 26.90 -16.63 -5.38
N LEU A 78 26.04 -15.89 -6.10
CA LEU A 78 26.41 -14.79 -7.01
C LEU A 78 26.32 -13.41 -6.33
N GLY A 79 26.16 -13.38 -5.00
CA GLY A 79 25.98 -12.18 -4.19
C GLY A 79 27.17 -11.84 -3.31
#